data_AF-A0A4Q4W554-F1
#
_entry.id   AF-A0A4Q4W554-F1
#
_cell.length_a   1.000
_cell.length_b   1.000
_cell.length_c   1.000
_cell.angle_alpha   90.00
_cell.angle_beta   90.00
_cell.angle_gamma   90.00
#
_symmetry.space_group_name_H-M   'P 1'
#
loop_
_entity.id
_entity.type
_entity.pdbx_description
1 polymer ?
#
loop_
_entity_poly.entity_id
_entity_poly.type
_entity_poly.pdbx_seq_one_letter_code
_entity_poly.pdbx_strand_id
1 'polypeptide(L)'
;MSLKLLPDSGITSMVMGNDIYSFAQTYEGDIYQFVDDKNILHDQYDTGNGYNHGTLSGLKIECAHYSSLAAVTIRGEVVNHMCLFYQAPSRDGAVKMVSFAGRHRSWQHGGANLRDPPLYGTSITAVPPRPGILGRRNNASKANEGQPIYYLQMDNNAVGSGQGTSEPLPLSGYDRDGLPLVFSPHTSLTAVDNGAQLHLIYKSHTGQVKVIRIDPKEGLQLPELFFKDVDVAPRSAIAACIAPNTGSTTCIVLFYQALDPESRKVQMAAKVVYRLTASAADTKWAVSDKEVLAE
;
A
#
# COMPACT_ATOMS: atom_id res chain seq x y z
N MET A 1 18.89 -14.01 16.42
CA MET A 1 19.41 -12.62 16.41
C MET A 1 18.32 -11.74 15.81
N SER A 2 17.88 -10.66 16.47
CA SER A 2 16.71 -9.90 16.02
C SER A 2 17.10 -8.76 15.07
N LEU A 3 16.31 -8.60 14.00
CA LEU A 3 16.37 -7.51 13.03
C LEU A 3 16.25 -6.14 13.73
N LYS A 4 17.09 -5.16 13.37
CA LYS A 4 16.97 -3.76 13.81
C LYS A 4 16.64 -2.88 12.60
N LEU A 5 15.35 -2.62 12.42
CA LEU A 5 14.83 -1.71 11.40
C LEU A 5 15.00 -0.25 11.85
N LEU A 6 14.92 0.70 10.91
CA LEU A 6 14.65 2.09 11.27
C LEU A 6 13.33 2.11 12.07
N PRO A 7 13.23 2.66 13.31
CA PRO A 7 11.95 2.94 13.91
C PRO A 7 11.10 3.71 12.94
N ASP A 8 9.84 3.30 12.83
CA ASP A 8 8.85 3.88 11.92
C ASP A 8 9.16 3.70 10.43
N SER A 9 10.08 2.80 10.06
CA SER A 9 10.29 2.44 8.64
C SER A 9 9.06 1.78 8.04
N GLY A 10 8.67 2.25 6.85
CA GLY A 10 7.67 1.57 6.03
C GLY A 10 8.21 0.23 5.52
N ILE A 11 7.52 -0.86 5.82
CA ILE A 11 7.77 -2.17 5.22
C ILE A 11 6.66 -2.45 4.20
N THR A 12 7.03 -2.97 3.04
CA THR A 12 6.07 -3.47 2.07
C THR A 12 6.60 -4.74 1.41
N SER A 13 5.69 -5.61 0.99
CA SER A 13 6.02 -6.85 0.33
C SER A 13 5.09 -7.08 -0.86
N MET A 14 5.58 -7.79 -1.87
CA MET A 14 4.79 -8.22 -3.02
C MET A 14 5.18 -9.61 -3.48
N VAL A 15 4.30 -10.24 -4.26
CA VAL A 15 4.53 -11.56 -4.84
C VAL A 15 4.63 -11.45 -6.35
N MET A 16 5.69 -12.01 -6.93
CA MET A 16 5.86 -12.14 -8.37
C MET A 16 6.17 -13.60 -8.72
N GLY A 17 5.23 -14.28 -9.37
CA GLY A 17 5.36 -15.71 -9.62
C GLY A 17 5.33 -16.49 -8.30
N ASN A 18 6.37 -17.29 -8.05
CA ASN A 18 6.55 -18.03 -6.80
C ASN A 18 7.44 -17.29 -5.79
N ASP A 19 7.97 -16.13 -6.16
CA ASP A 19 8.92 -15.40 -5.35
C ASP A 19 8.22 -14.31 -4.53
N ILE A 20 8.62 -14.17 -3.27
CA ILE A 20 8.16 -13.10 -2.38
C ILE A 20 9.27 -12.06 -2.26
N TYR A 21 8.96 -10.81 -2.60
CA TYR A 21 9.86 -9.68 -2.47
C TYR A 21 9.46 -8.82 -1.29
N SER A 22 10.42 -8.37 -0.48
CA SER A 22 10.19 -7.48 0.66
C SER A 22 11.15 -6.29 0.64
N PHE A 23 10.64 -5.14 1.07
CA PHE A 23 11.33 -3.84 1.02
C PHE A 23 11.14 -3.10 2.35
N ALA A 24 12.22 -2.49 2.86
CA ALA A 24 12.25 -1.73 4.13
C ALA A 24 13.44 -0.74 4.15
N GLN A 25 13.52 0.12 5.18
CA GLN A 25 14.64 1.04 5.46
C GLN A 25 15.34 0.65 6.80
N THR A 26 16.68 0.80 6.95
CA THR A 26 17.42 0.36 8.17
C THR A 26 18.67 1.21 8.58
N TYR A 27 19.52 0.73 9.53
CA TYR A 27 20.55 1.44 10.37
C TYR A 27 22.04 0.90 10.43
N GLU A 28 22.52 -0.07 9.62
CA GLU A 28 23.88 -0.75 9.69
C GLU A 28 24.20 -1.68 10.92
N GLY A 29 25.08 -2.71 10.93
CA GLY A 29 25.99 -3.37 9.96
C GLY A 29 26.90 -4.46 10.63
N ASP A 30 26.42 -5.71 10.84
CA ASP A 30 27.18 -7.01 10.84
C ASP A 30 26.30 -8.24 11.14
N ILE A 31 26.35 -9.19 10.19
CA ILE A 31 25.63 -10.48 10.00
C ILE A 31 24.08 -10.39 9.90
N TYR A 32 23.57 -10.62 8.68
CA TYR A 32 22.19 -10.46 8.17
C TYR A 32 21.76 -8.98 7.96
N GLN A 33 22.53 -8.25 7.15
CA GLN A 33 22.43 -6.81 6.91
C GLN A 33 21.47 -6.46 5.78
N PHE A 34 20.59 -5.47 5.96
CA PHE A 34 19.81 -4.90 4.86
C PHE A 34 19.75 -3.38 5.01
N VAL A 35 20.52 -2.61 4.23
CA VAL A 35 20.64 -1.13 4.19
C VAL A 35 21.74 -0.48 5.06
N ASP A 36 22.39 0.53 4.49
CA ASP A 36 23.52 1.33 4.98
C ASP A 36 23.10 2.70 5.61
N ASP A 37 24.04 3.45 6.18
CA ASP A 37 23.86 4.72 6.94
C ASP A 37 23.29 5.88 6.11
N LYS A 38 22.96 5.64 4.84
CA LYS A 38 22.64 6.65 3.83
C LYS A 38 21.18 6.61 3.36
N ASN A 39 20.31 5.83 4.02
CA ASN A 39 18.90 5.66 3.64
C ASN A 39 18.71 5.14 2.20
N ILE A 40 19.56 4.20 1.77
CA ILE A 40 19.47 3.62 0.43
C ILE A 40 18.35 2.57 0.38
N LEU A 41 17.63 2.45 -0.74
CA LEU A 41 16.64 1.38 -0.93
C LEU A 41 17.32 0.03 -1.20
N HIS A 42 16.87 -1.03 -0.52
CA HIS A 42 17.32 -2.40 -0.70
C HIS A 42 16.13 -3.34 -0.95
N ASP A 43 16.41 -4.47 -1.59
CA ASP A 43 15.45 -5.54 -1.83
C ASP A 43 15.96 -6.89 -1.35
N GLN A 44 15.01 -7.74 -0.97
CA GLN A 44 15.21 -9.15 -0.70
C GLN A 44 14.14 -9.97 -1.40
N TYR A 45 14.50 -11.20 -1.74
CA TYR A 45 13.54 -12.15 -2.27
C TYR A 45 13.76 -13.57 -1.76
N ASP A 46 12.66 -14.29 -1.53
CA ASP A 46 12.67 -15.72 -1.21
C ASP A 46 12.19 -16.53 -2.41
N THR A 47 12.95 -17.55 -2.79
CA THR A 47 12.66 -18.51 -3.87
C THR A 47 12.22 -19.88 -3.34
N GLY A 48 11.96 -19.99 -2.03
CA GLY A 48 11.67 -21.24 -1.32
C GLY A 48 12.91 -21.94 -0.74
N ASN A 49 14.11 -21.46 -1.06
CA ASN A 49 15.38 -21.96 -0.52
C ASN A 49 16.04 -20.97 0.45
N GLY A 50 15.27 -20.00 0.93
CA GLY A 50 15.71 -18.96 1.85
C GLY A 50 15.86 -17.59 1.18
N TYR A 51 16.08 -16.59 2.03
CA TYR A 51 16.18 -15.20 1.61
C TYR A 51 17.48 -14.90 0.87
N ASN A 52 17.34 -14.20 -0.25
CA ASN A 52 18.43 -13.73 -1.09
C ASN A 52 18.43 -12.21 -1.13
N HIS A 53 19.62 -11.61 -1.18
CA HIS A 53 19.77 -10.17 -1.41
C HIS A 53 19.55 -9.87 -2.90
N GLY A 54 18.75 -8.84 -3.18
CA GLY A 54 18.58 -8.36 -4.55
C GLY A 54 19.61 -7.31 -4.96
N THR A 55 19.34 -6.65 -6.08
CA THR A 55 20.29 -5.72 -6.75
C THR A 55 19.86 -4.26 -6.69
N LEU A 56 18.78 -3.92 -5.95
CA LEU A 56 18.23 -2.56 -5.89
C LEU A 56 19.23 -1.56 -5.33
N SER A 57 20.01 -1.96 -4.32
CA SER A 57 21.02 -1.12 -3.69
C SER A 57 22.10 -0.63 -4.67
N GLY A 58 22.32 -1.35 -5.77
CA GLY A 58 23.22 -0.95 -6.84
C GLY A 58 22.82 0.38 -7.52
N LEU A 59 21.55 0.76 -7.45
CA LEU A 59 21.06 2.05 -7.96
C LEU A 59 21.30 3.22 -6.99
N LYS A 60 21.72 2.95 -5.73
CA LYS A 60 22.00 3.97 -4.71
C LYS A 60 20.87 4.98 -4.54
N ILE A 61 19.63 4.51 -4.51
CA ILE A 61 18.44 5.36 -4.38
C ILE A 61 18.29 5.79 -2.93
N GLU A 62 18.56 7.06 -2.66
CA GLU A 62 18.29 7.67 -1.36
C GLU A 62 16.79 7.97 -1.19
N CYS A 63 16.23 7.45 -0.11
CA CYS A 63 14.86 7.61 0.28
C CYS A 63 14.77 8.59 1.47
N ALA A 64 13.66 9.31 1.61
CA ALA A 64 13.44 10.08 2.83
C ALA A 64 13.31 9.13 4.03
N HIS A 65 13.92 9.49 5.17
CA HIS A 65 13.89 8.67 6.38
C HIS A 65 12.47 8.40 6.91
N TYR A 66 11.50 9.28 6.59
CA TYR A 66 10.09 9.12 6.93
C TYR A 66 9.25 8.45 5.84
N SER A 67 9.86 8.03 4.72
CA SER A 67 9.10 7.50 3.59
C SER A 67 8.42 6.19 3.93
N SER A 68 7.11 6.13 3.72
CA SER A 68 6.43 4.86 3.53
C SER A 68 6.84 4.24 2.18
N LEU A 69 6.65 2.93 2.03
CA LEU A 69 6.92 2.21 0.80
C LEU A 69 5.63 1.55 0.29
N ALA A 70 5.41 1.59 -1.03
CA ALA A 70 4.33 0.84 -1.67
C ALA A 70 4.84 0.03 -2.85
N ALA A 71 4.51 -1.25 -2.85
CA ALA A 71 4.98 -2.22 -3.80
C ALA A 71 3.77 -2.81 -4.58
N VAL A 72 3.88 -2.86 -5.91
CA VAL A 72 2.88 -3.52 -6.76
C VAL A 72 3.52 -4.29 -7.90
N THR A 73 2.97 -5.46 -8.21
CA THR A 73 3.32 -6.23 -9.41
C THR A 73 2.33 -5.94 -10.54
N ILE A 74 2.85 -5.50 -11.68
CA ILE A 74 2.11 -5.36 -12.93
C ILE A 74 2.32 -6.63 -13.75
N ARG A 75 1.23 -7.33 -14.06
CA ARG A 75 1.28 -8.50 -14.94
C ARG A 75 1.32 -8.04 -16.39
N GLY A 76 2.40 -8.34 -17.10
CA GLY A 76 2.48 -8.14 -18.54
C GLY A 76 2.16 -9.44 -19.29
N GLU A 77 1.87 -9.31 -20.58
CA GLU A 77 1.59 -10.47 -21.45
C GLU A 77 2.78 -11.42 -21.57
N VAL A 78 4.00 -10.85 -21.55
CA VAL A 78 5.26 -11.59 -21.73
C VAL A 78 6.06 -11.66 -20.43
N VAL A 79 6.12 -10.55 -19.67
CA VAL A 79 6.86 -10.48 -18.41
C VAL A 79 6.15 -9.62 -17.38
N ASN A 80 6.29 -10.01 -16.11
CA ASN A 80 5.82 -9.21 -15.00
C ASN A 80 6.83 -8.11 -14.66
N HIS A 81 6.31 -6.99 -14.16
CA HIS A 81 7.09 -5.85 -13.69
C HIS A 81 6.77 -5.58 -12.22
N MET A 82 7.78 -5.22 -11.43
CA MET A 82 7.56 -4.65 -10.09
C MET A 82 7.67 -3.14 -10.17
N CYS A 83 6.84 -2.45 -9.40
CA CYS A 83 6.94 -1.03 -9.17
C CYS A 83 6.99 -0.79 -7.66
N LEU A 84 8.00 -0.05 -7.21
CA LEU A 84 8.18 0.38 -5.83
C LEU A 84 8.11 1.90 -5.78
N PHE A 85 7.17 2.42 -5.00
CA PHE A 85 6.99 3.83 -4.74
C PHE A 85 7.60 4.22 -3.41
N TYR A 86 8.20 5.41 -3.37
CA TYR A 86 8.87 5.97 -2.20
C TYR A 86 8.85 7.50 -2.26
N GLN A 87 9.02 8.14 -1.12
CA GLN A 87 9.17 9.58 -0.99
C GLN A 87 10.66 9.95 -1.00
N ALA A 88 11.03 10.88 -1.88
CA ALA A 88 12.39 11.37 -1.99
C ALA A 88 12.73 12.33 -0.82
N PRO A 89 14.01 12.44 -0.43
CA PRO A 89 14.45 13.36 0.63
C PRO A 89 14.48 14.84 0.18
N SER A 90 14.02 15.14 -1.03
CA SER A 90 13.98 16.49 -1.58
C SER A 90 12.94 17.36 -0.87
N ARG A 91 13.13 18.69 -0.94
CA ARG A 91 12.27 19.70 -0.29
C ARG A 91 10.84 19.78 -0.84
N ASP A 92 10.57 19.13 -1.95
CA ASP A 92 9.22 18.98 -2.51
C ASP A 92 8.54 17.70 -2.00
N GLY A 93 9.22 16.88 -1.21
CA GLY A 93 8.70 15.62 -0.69
C GLY A 93 8.24 14.68 -1.80
N ALA A 94 8.86 14.75 -2.98
CA ALA A 94 8.29 14.14 -4.17
C ALA A 94 8.15 12.62 -4.05
N VAL A 95 7.03 12.07 -4.51
CA VAL A 95 6.90 10.61 -4.67
C VAL A 95 7.54 10.19 -5.98
N LYS A 96 8.42 9.20 -5.89
CA LYS A 96 9.16 8.61 -7.00
C LYS A 96 8.88 7.12 -7.10
N MET A 97 9.22 6.56 -8.25
CA MET A 97 9.08 5.14 -8.53
C MET A 97 10.41 4.56 -9.00
N VAL A 98 10.69 3.31 -8.61
CA VAL A 98 11.68 2.45 -9.24
C VAL A 98 10.97 1.19 -9.74
N SER A 99 11.39 0.66 -10.87
CA SER A 99 10.76 -0.53 -11.46
C SER A 99 11.77 -1.64 -11.72
N PHE A 100 11.30 -2.88 -11.61
CA PHE A 100 12.05 -4.07 -11.94
C PHE A 100 11.42 -4.75 -13.14
N ALA A 101 12.21 -5.02 -14.17
CA ALA A 101 11.77 -5.79 -15.32
C ALA A 101 12.10 -7.27 -15.12
N GLY A 102 11.08 -8.11 -14.95
CA GLY A 102 11.28 -9.56 -14.71
C GLY A 102 12.12 -10.25 -15.78
N ARG A 103 12.03 -9.82 -17.04
CA ARG A 103 12.83 -10.36 -18.16
C ARG A 103 14.33 -10.21 -17.96
N HIS A 104 14.74 -9.03 -17.51
CA HIS A 104 16.16 -8.63 -17.45
C HIS A 104 16.72 -8.74 -16.03
N ARG A 105 15.85 -9.04 -15.05
CA ARG A 105 16.16 -9.08 -13.63
C ARG A 105 16.95 -7.87 -13.14
N SER A 106 16.59 -6.70 -13.66
CA SER A 106 17.29 -5.44 -13.42
C SER A 106 16.33 -4.37 -12.93
N TRP A 107 16.78 -3.63 -11.92
CA TRP A 107 16.13 -2.41 -11.46
C TRP A 107 16.46 -1.23 -12.37
N GLN A 108 15.48 -0.36 -12.59
CA GLN A 108 15.60 0.88 -13.37
C GLN A 108 14.82 2.00 -12.68
N HIS A 109 15.33 3.23 -12.77
CA HIS A 109 14.57 4.38 -12.29
C HIS A 109 13.25 4.49 -13.07
N GLY A 110 12.14 4.62 -12.35
CA GLY A 110 10.83 4.86 -12.93
C GLY A 110 10.66 6.33 -13.31
N GLY A 111 9.66 6.61 -14.15
CA GLY A 111 9.36 7.97 -14.61
C GLY A 111 8.60 8.83 -13.59
N ALA A 112 8.07 8.27 -12.51
CA ALA A 112 7.28 9.03 -11.54
C ALA A 112 8.18 10.02 -10.78
N ASN A 113 7.81 11.31 -10.81
CA ASN A 113 8.49 12.39 -10.11
C ASN A 113 7.46 13.47 -9.75
N LEU A 114 6.75 13.23 -8.66
CA LEU A 114 5.46 13.84 -8.35
C LEU A 114 5.64 14.87 -7.25
N ARG A 115 5.45 16.15 -7.56
CA ARG A 115 5.95 17.31 -6.78
C ARG A 115 4.87 18.13 -6.09
N ASP A 116 3.58 17.95 -6.41
CA ASP A 116 2.50 18.73 -5.78
C ASP A 116 2.16 18.12 -4.40
N PRO A 117 2.44 18.81 -3.29
CA PRO A 117 3.19 18.17 -2.23
C PRO A 117 2.34 17.12 -1.50
N PRO A 118 2.76 15.85 -1.55
CA PRO A 118 2.22 14.86 -0.63
C PRO A 118 2.55 15.28 0.81
N LEU A 119 1.74 14.84 1.77
CA LEU A 119 2.12 14.99 3.18
C LEU A 119 3.47 14.29 3.40
N TYR A 120 4.42 14.95 4.08
CA TYR A 120 5.68 14.31 4.44
C TYR A 120 5.41 13.07 5.30
N GLY A 121 6.03 11.93 4.99
CA GLY A 121 5.75 10.69 5.69
C GLY A 121 4.30 10.21 5.55
N THR A 122 3.69 10.52 4.41
CA THR A 122 2.37 9.97 4.04
C THR A 122 2.45 8.46 3.88
N SER A 123 1.36 7.76 4.20
CA SER A 123 1.20 6.36 3.80
C SER A 123 1.01 6.31 2.29
N ILE A 124 1.71 5.38 1.63
CA ILE A 124 1.59 5.15 0.19
C ILE A 124 1.04 3.73 0.03
N THR A 125 0.08 3.56 -0.88
CA THR A 125 -0.40 2.24 -1.30
C THR A 125 -0.58 2.22 -2.81
N ALA A 126 -0.39 1.08 -3.45
CA ALA A 126 -0.49 0.96 -4.90
C ALA A 126 -1.29 -0.27 -5.31
N VAL A 127 -1.99 -0.18 -6.44
CA VAL A 127 -2.76 -1.27 -7.04
C VAL A 127 -2.42 -1.39 -8.53
N PRO A 128 -2.60 -2.58 -9.13
CA PRO A 128 -2.43 -2.75 -10.56
C PRO A 128 -3.41 -1.88 -11.35
N PRO A 129 -3.06 -1.49 -12.59
CA PRO A 129 -4.00 -0.80 -13.47
C PRO A 129 -5.16 -1.74 -13.83
N ARG A 130 -6.37 -1.20 -13.87
CA ARG A 130 -7.56 -1.88 -14.40
C ARG A 130 -8.45 -0.88 -15.12
N PRO A 131 -9.17 -1.28 -16.19
CA PRO A 131 -10.20 -0.44 -16.79
C PRO A 131 -11.20 0.03 -15.74
N GLY A 132 -11.43 1.34 -15.69
CA GLY A 132 -12.27 1.93 -14.65
C GLY A 132 -11.60 1.98 -13.29
N ILE A 133 -10.28 2.10 -13.19
CA ILE A 133 -9.60 2.72 -12.05
C ILE A 133 -8.80 3.88 -12.63
N LEU A 134 -8.75 5.02 -11.93
CA LEU A 134 -8.46 6.31 -12.54
C LEU A 134 -7.19 6.36 -13.43
N GLY A 135 -7.43 6.65 -14.71
CA GLY A 135 -6.70 7.61 -15.53
C GLY A 135 -7.73 8.61 -16.09
N ARG A 136 -7.51 9.92 -15.93
CA ARG A 136 -8.47 10.97 -16.35
C ARG A 136 -8.99 10.75 -17.78
N ARG A 137 -10.32 10.74 -17.95
CA ARG A 137 -11.01 10.66 -19.26
C ARG A 137 -10.69 11.78 -20.25
N ASN A 138 -10.08 12.89 -19.82
CA ASN A 138 -9.97 14.06 -20.68
C ASN A 138 -8.58 14.31 -21.29
N ASN A 139 -7.53 13.56 -20.90
CA ASN A 139 -6.17 13.66 -21.51
C ASN A 139 -5.19 12.59 -20.98
N ALA A 140 -5.65 11.39 -20.57
CA ALA A 140 -4.70 10.32 -20.27
C ALA A 140 -3.96 9.99 -21.57
N SER A 141 -2.69 10.41 -21.67
CA SER A 141 -1.82 9.96 -22.75
C SER A 141 -1.83 8.44 -22.72
N LYS A 142 -1.98 7.78 -23.88
CA LYS A 142 -1.82 6.31 -24.00
C LYS A 142 -0.56 5.78 -23.30
N ALA A 143 0.46 6.64 -23.14
CA ALA A 143 1.68 6.35 -22.39
C ALA A 143 1.49 5.96 -20.90
N ASN A 144 0.36 6.33 -20.28
CA ASN A 144 0.05 5.96 -18.89
C ASN A 144 -0.86 4.73 -18.79
N GLU A 145 -1.39 4.22 -19.90
CA GLU A 145 -2.13 2.97 -19.92
C GLU A 145 -1.21 1.82 -19.48
N GLY A 146 -1.65 1.02 -18.50
CA GLY A 146 -0.83 -0.05 -17.94
C GLY A 146 0.16 0.37 -16.85
N GLN A 147 0.20 1.65 -16.46
CA GLN A 147 0.97 2.09 -15.29
C GLN A 147 0.21 1.85 -13.98
N PRO A 148 0.90 1.46 -12.88
CA PRO A 148 0.29 1.33 -11.57
C PRO A 148 -0.38 2.62 -11.10
N ILE A 149 -1.40 2.44 -10.27
CA ILE A 149 -2.13 3.53 -9.63
C ILE A 149 -1.74 3.53 -8.15
N TYR A 150 -1.35 4.69 -7.64
CA TYR A 150 -0.98 4.86 -6.24
C TYR A 150 -1.92 5.85 -5.56
N TYR A 151 -2.10 5.65 -4.25
CA TYR A 151 -2.90 6.48 -3.37
C TYR A 151 -2.03 6.91 -2.20
N LEU A 152 -2.21 8.17 -1.79
CA LEU A 152 -1.48 8.78 -0.69
C LEU A 152 -2.33 9.85 -0.02
N GLN A 153 -1.95 10.26 1.18
CA GLN A 153 -2.48 11.47 1.80
C GLN A 153 -1.71 12.71 1.32
N MET A 154 -2.45 13.71 0.86
CA MET A 154 -1.93 15.02 0.47
C MET A 154 -1.74 15.92 1.71
N ASP A 155 -0.98 17.01 1.56
CA ASP A 155 -0.71 17.99 2.63
C ASP A 155 -1.98 18.61 3.26
N ASN A 156 -3.04 18.75 2.47
CA ASN A 156 -4.35 19.21 2.90
C ASN A 156 -5.21 18.13 3.59
N ASN A 157 -4.63 16.97 3.91
CA ASN A 157 -5.27 15.80 4.51
C ASN A 157 -6.33 15.10 3.66
N ALA A 158 -6.49 15.46 2.38
CA ALA A 158 -7.27 14.68 1.43
C ALA A 158 -6.49 13.44 0.97
N VAL A 159 -7.18 12.47 0.39
CA VAL A 159 -6.52 11.38 -0.35
C VAL A 159 -6.29 11.85 -1.78
N GLY A 160 -5.05 11.73 -2.24
CA GLY A 160 -4.66 11.89 -3.63
C GLY A 160 -4.55 10.55 -4.33
N SER A 161 -4.75 10.55 -5.65
CA SER A 161 -4.43 9.42 -6.51
C SER A 161 -3.63 9.88 -7.71
N GLY A 162 -2.70 9.07 -8.17
CA GLY A 162 -2.04 9.31 -9.45
C GLY A 162 -1.66 8.04 -10.18
N GLN A 163 -1.29 8.22 -11.44
CA GLN A 163 -0.97 7.13 -12.37
C GLN A 163 0.20 7.53 -13.28
N GLY A 164 1.19 6.65 -13.37
CA GLY A 164 2.38 6.89 -14.17
C GLY A 164 3.14 8.12 -13.69
N THR A 165 3.44 9.05 -14.60
CA THR A 165 4.16 10.30 -14.30
C THR A 165 3.25 11.47 -13.93
N SER A 166 1.93 11.25 -13.87
CA SER A 166 0.96 12.31 -13.59
C SER A 166 0.95 12.65 -12.11
N GLU A 167 1.03 13.95 -11.78
CA GLU A 167 0.87 14.49 -10.43
C GLU A 167 -0.39 13.94 -9.74
N PRO A 168 -0.32 13.66 -8.42
CA PRO A 168 -1.47 13.16 -7.69
C PRO A 168 -2.58 14.21 -7.68
N LEU A 169 -3.81 13.77 -7.91
CA LEU A 169 -4.99 14.62 -7.86
C LEU A 169 -5.83 14.27 -6.65
N PRO A 170 -6.38 15.27 -5.94
CA PRO A 170 -7.27 15.02 -4.82
C PRO A 170 -8.50 14.24 -5.30
N LEU A 171 -8.84 13.20 -4.54
CA LEU A 171 -10.09 12.48 -4.69
C LEU A 171 -11.15 13.15 -3.81
N SER A 172 -12.17 13.69 -4.45
CA SER A 172 -13.32 14.22 -3.75
C SER A 172 -14.20 13.11 -3.19
N GLY A 173 -14.73 13.34 -1.99
CA GLY A 173 -15.68 12.49 -1.31
C GLY A 173 -16.41 13.28 -0.25
N TYR A 174 -17.61 12.85 0.09
CA TYR A 174 -18.39 13.42 1.17
C TYR A 174 -18.80 12.32 2.15
N ASP A 175 -18.80 12.64 3.44
CA ASP A 175 -19.35 11.76 4.46
C ASP A 175 -20.88 11.79 4.47
N ARG A 176 -21.50 11.10 5.43
CA ARG A 176 -22.96 10.98 5.51
C ARG A 176 -23.66 12.31 5.79
N ASP A 177 -22.93 13.27 6.34
CA ASP A 177 -23.41 14.60 6.68
C ASP A 177 -23.14 15.60 5.55
N GLY A 178 -22.60 15.14 4.41
CA GLY A 178 -22.27 15.97 3.26
C GLY A 178 -21.01 16.81 3.46
N LEU A 179 -20.19 16.51 4.47
CA LEU A 179 -18.93 17.19 4.70
C LEU A 179 -17.81 16.54 3.87
N PRO A 180 -16.85 17.33 3.35
CA PRO A 180 -15.69 16.78 2.66
C PRO A 180 -15.00 15.74 3.54
N LEU A 181 -14.68 14.60 2.95
CA LEU A 181 -13.98 13.55 3.65
C LEU A 181 -12.53 13.97 3.89
N VAL A 182 -12.17 14.16 5.17
CA VAL A 182 -10.82 14.52 5.61
C VAL A 182 -10.23 13.40 6.45
N PHE A 183 -8.97 13.07 6.20
CA PHE A 183 -8.27 12.00 6.90
C PHE A 183 -7.41 12.57 8.03
N SER A 184 -7.17 11.78 9.08
CA SER A 184 -6.21 12.18 10.12
C SER A 184 -4.81 12.27 9.52
N PRO A 185 -3.98 13.26 9.90
CA PRO A 185 -2.60 13.36 9.43
C PRO A 185 -1.84 12.05 9.68
N HIS A 186 -1.09 11.62 8.66
CA HIS A 186 -0.32 10.36 8.67
C HIS A 186 -1.20 9.13 8.99
N THR A 187 -2.45 9.13 8.51
CA THR A 187 -3.30 7.94 8.64
C THR A 187 -2.65 6.77 7.92
N SER A 188 -2.74 5.57 8.51
CA SER A 188 -2.34 4.36 7.82
C SER A 188 -3.36 4.01 6.74
N LEU A 189 -2.88 3.80 5.52
CA LEU A 189 -3.69 3.60 4.31
C LEU A 189 -3.24 2.34 3.59
N THR A 190 -4.21 1.54 3.14
CA THR A 190 -3.96 0.40 2.25
C THR A 190 -5.11 0.27 1.25
N ALA A 191 -4.79 -0.04 0.00
CA ALA A 191 -5.76 -0.16 -1.08
C ALA A 191 -5.80 -1.60 -1.59
N VAL A 192 -7.01 -2.09 -1.84
CA VAL A 192 -7.26 -3.46 -2.30
C VAL A 192 -8.27 -3.41 -3.45
N ASP A 193 -7.85 -3.85 -4.64
CA ASP A 193 -8.74 -4.07 -5.78
C ASP A 193 -9.11 -5.56 -5.84
N ASN A 194 -10.41 -5.84 -5.74
CA ASN A 194 -10.94 -7.20 -5.81
C ASN A 194 -11.33 -7.61 -7.24
N GLY A 195 -11.01 -6.77 -8.24
CA GLY A 195 -11.34 -6.95 -9.65
C GLY A 195 -12.70 -6.36 -10.05
N ALA A 196 -13.62 -6.19 -9.11
CA ALA A 196 -14.90 -5.50 -9.32
C ALA A 196 -14.92 -4.10 -8.69
N GLN A 197 -14.37 -3.98 -7.49
CA GLN A 197 -14.40 -2.79 -6.64
C GLN A 197 -13.04 -2.56 -6.03
N LEU A 198 -12.65 -1.28 -6.02
CA LEU A 198 -11.48 -0.80 -5.33
C LEU A 198 -11.87 -0.27 -3.96
N HIS A 199 -11.22 -0.80 -2.93
CA HIS A 199 -11.42 -0.39 -1.54
C HIS A 199 -10.18 0.31 -1.03
N LEU A 200 -10.37 1.45 -0.37
CA LEU A 200 -9.37 2.13 0.42
C LEU A 200 -9.70 1.90 1.89
N ILE A 201 -8.81 1.19 2.59
CA ILE A 201 -8.93 0.87 4.01
C ILE A 201 -7.99 1.79 4.77
N TYR A 202 -8.48 2.42 5.83
CA TYR A 202 -7.74 3.42 6.57
C TYR A 202 -8.09 3.43 8.04
N LYS A 203 -7.19 4.04 8.82
CA LYS A 203 -7.41 4.28 10.25
C LYS A 203 -8.00 5.67 10.50
N SER A 204 -9.13 5.76 11.19
CA SER A 204 -9.73 7.03 11.59
C SER A 204 -9.00 7.68 12.78
N HIS A 205 -9.34 8.94 13.07
CA HIS A 205 -8.86 9.64 14.27
C HIS A 205 -9.26 8.94 15.58
N THR A 206 -10.35 8.18 15.58
CA THR A 206 -10.81 7.40 16.75
C THR A 206 -10.06 6.08 16.93
N GLY A 207 -9.13 5.74 16.03
CA GLY A 207 -8.41 4.47 16.06
C GLY A 207 -9.14 3.30 15.39
N GLN A 208 -10.35 3.53 14.89
CA GLN A 208 -11.15 2.52 14.19
C GLN A 208 -10.71 2.37 12.74
N VAL A 209 -10.82 1.15 12.22
CA VAL A 209 -10.67 0.89 10.78
C VAL A 209 -11.95 1.27 10.05
N LYS A 210 -11.79 2.03 8.97
CA LYS A 210 -12.86 2.39 8.05
C LYS A 210 -12.47 1.97 6.64
N VAL A 211 -13.46 1.69 5.81
CA VAL A 211 -13.25 1.35 4.40
C VAL A 211 -14.08 2.28 3.55
N ILE A 212 -13.54 2.71 2.42
CA ILE A 212 -14.22 3.54 1.42
C ILE A 212 -14.10 2.82 0.09
N ARG A 213 -15.17 2.85 -0.70
CA ARG A 213 -15.11 2.41 -2.08
C ARG A 213 -14.66 3.57 -2.95
N ILE A 214 -13.68 3.34 -3.82
CA ILE A 214 -13.29 4.32 -4.83
C ILE A 214 -14.10 4.02 -6.08
N ASP A 215 -15.06 4.89 -6.39
CA ASP A 215 -15.78 4.86 -7.65
C ASP A 215 -15.02 5.69 -8.71
N PRO A 216 -14.85 5.18 -9.95
CA PRO A 216 -14.04 5.83 -10.96
C PRO A 216 -14.71 7.06 -11.58
N LYS A 217 -16.03 7.15 -11.48
CA LYS A 217 -16.85 8.25 -12.01
C LYS A 217 -17.18 9.25 -10.90
N GLU A 218 -17.48 8.75 -9.72
CA GLU A 218 -18.04 9.55 -8.63
C GLU A 218 -17.03 9.84 -7.50
N GLY A 219 -15.82 9.29 -7.56
CA GLY A 219 -14.78 9.51 -6.55
C GLY A 219 -14.97 8.64 -5.30
N LEU A 220 -14.63 9.18 -4.13
CA LEU A 220 -14.73 8.44 -2.88
C LEU A 220 -16.20 8.29 -2.46
N GLN A 221 -16.66 7.05 -2.36
CA GLN A 221 -18.02 6.70 -1.95
C GLN A 221 -18.07 6.36 -0.47
N LEU A 222 -19.16 6.76 0.19
CA LEU A 222 -19.39 6.65 1.63
C LEU A 222 -18.81 5.36 2.25
N PRO A 223 -18.25 5.46 3.46
CA PRO A 223 -17.48 4.36 4.01
C PRO A 223 -18.33 3.09 4.17
N GLU A 224 -17.85 2.01 3.58
CA GLU A 224 -18.32 0.65 3.85
C GLU A 224 -17.79 0.23 5.23
N LEU A 225 -18.68 0.12 6.21
CA LEU A 225 -18.32 -0.25 7.59
C LEU A 225 -18.39 -1.77 7.77
N PHE A 226 -17.63 -2.52 6.97
CA PHE A 226 -17.57 -3.97 7.17
C PHE A 226 -16.62 -4.37 8.31
N PHE A 227 -15.45 -3.74 8.45
CA PHE A 227 -14.60 -3.94 9.63
C PHE A 227 -15.22 -3.25 10.85
N LYS A 228 -16.07 -3.97 11.57
CA LYS A 228 -16.59 -3.55 12.88
C LYS A 228 -15.62 -3.97 13.97
N ASP A 229 -15.51 -3.15 15.00
CA ASP A 229 -14.80 -3.46 16.25
C ASP A 229 -13.33 -3.84 16.03
N VAL A 230 -12.67 -3.17 15.07
CA VAL A 230 -11.23 -3.29 14.82
C VAL A 230 -10.53 -2.11 15.47
N ASP A 231 -10.11 -2.31 16.71
CA ASP A 231 -9.31 -1.34 17.45
C ASP A 231 -7.83 -1.55 17.16
N VAL A 232 -7.28 -0.60 16.40
CA VAL A 232 -5.89 -0.61 15.97
C VAL A 232 -5.05 0.19 16.95
N ALA A 233 -3.90 -0.36 17.35
CA ALA A 233 -2.97 0.30 18.26
C ALA A 233 -2.64 1.72 17.79
N PRO A 234 -2.50 2.72 18.69
CA PRO A 234 -2.09 4.07 18.31
C PRO A 234 -0.83 4.07 17.44
N ARG A 235 -0.82 4.88 16.38
CA ARG A 235 0.29 5.03 15.42
C ARG A 235 0.77 3.76 14.70
N SER A 236 0.08 2.62 14.81
CA SER A 236 0.46 1.42 14.05
C SER A 236 0.00 1.46 12.60
N ALA A 237 0.71 0.71 11.76
CA ALA A 237 0.34 0.46 10.39
C ALA A 237 -0.77 -0.60 10.26
N ILE A 238 -1.50 -0.54 9.15
CA ILE A 238 -2.37 -1.59 8.65
C ILE A 238 -1.91 -2.02 7.26
N ALA A 239 -2.13 -3.28 6.91
CA ALA A 239 -1.89 -3.79 5.57
C ALA A 239 -3.03 -4.72 5.18
N ALA A 240 -3.44 -4.69 3.91
CA ALA A 240 -4.48 -5.59 3.44
C ALA A 240 -4.11 -6.21 2.09
N CYS A 241 -4.61 -7.41 1.86
CA CYS A 241 -4.43 -8.11 0.58
C CYS A 241 -5.68 -8.92 0.22
N ILE A 242 -5.75 -9.32 -1.06
CA ILE A 242 -6.70 -10.33 -1.50
C ILE A 242 -6.12 -11.71 -1.18
N ALA A 243 -6.87 -12.53 -0.44
CA ALA A 243 -6.50 -13.93 -0.27
C ALA A 243 -6.61 -14.67 -1.62
N PRO A 244 -5.59 -15.42 -2.03
CA PRO A 244 -5.65 -16.18 -3.27
C PRO A 244 -6.70 -17.29 -3.18
N ASN A 245 -7.73 -17.18 -4.02
CA ASN A 245 -8.64 -18.27 -4.47
C ASN A 245 -9.12 -19.24 -3.37
N THR A 246 -10.01 -18.79 -2.47
CA THR A 246 -10.80 -19.71 -1.61
C THR A 246 -12.09 -20.21 -2.25
N GLY A 247 -12.36 -19.88 -3.54
CA GLY A 247 -13.58 -20.25 -4.25
C GLY A 247 -14.12 -19.11 -5.12
N SER A 248 -15.45 -19.00 -5.24
CA SER A 248 -16.15 -17.91 -5.95
C SER A 248 -16.27 -16.61 -5.16
N THR A 249 -15.80 -16.60 -3.91
CA THR A 249 -15.89 -15.46 -3.00
C THR A 249 -14.53 -14.80 -2.86
N THR A 250 -14.46 -13.52 -3.24
CA THR A 250 -13.26 -12.72 -2.99
C THR A 250 -13.16 -12.37 -1.52
N CYS A 251 -12.01 -12.68 -0.92
CA CYS A 251 -11.71 -12.45 0.49
C CYS A 251 -10.64 -11.37 0.62
N ILE A 252 -10.88 -10.37 1.47
CA ILE A 252 -9.90 -9.35 1.87
C ILE A 252 -9.37 -9.74 3.25
N VAL A 253 -8.06 -9.86 3.40
CA VAL A 253 -7.41 -10.08 4.70
C VAL A 253 -6.80 -8.76 5.14
N LEU A 254 -7.15 -8.30 6.33
CA LEU A 254 -6.57 -7.14 6.99
C LEU A 254 -5.63 -7.60 8.10
N PHE A 255 -4.39 -7.16 8.02
CA PHE A 255 -3.38 -7.31 9.05
C PHE A 255 -3.22 -5.99 9.79
N TYR A 256 -3.15 -6.05 11.11
CA TYR A 256 -3.06 -4.87 11.96
C TYR A 256 -2.42 -5.20 13.30
N GLN A 257 -1.87 -4.17 13.94
CA GLN A 257 -1.40 -4.28 15.32
C GLN A 257 -2.53 -3.89 16.27
N ALA A 258 -2.78 -4.73 17.27
CA ALA A 258 -3.78 -4.51 18.31
C ALA A 258 -3.09 -4.43 19.67
N LEU A 259 -3.53 -3.50 20.52
CA LEU A 259 -3.09 -3.49 21.92
C LEU A 259 -3.95 -4.50 22.69
N ASP A 260 -3.34 -5.52 23.26
CA ASP A 260 -4.04 -6.42 24.16
C ASP A 260 -4.32 -5.71 25.50
N PRO A 261 -5.59 -5.53 25.91
CA PRO A 261 -5.93 -4.77 27.11
C PRO A 261 -5.40 -5.42 28.40
N GLU A 262 -5.28 -6.74 28.44
CA GLU A 262 -4.84 -7.46 29.64
C GLU A 262 -3.32 -7.44 29.80
N SER A 263 -2.57 -7.88 28.78
CA SER A 263 -1.11 -7.93 28.84
C SER A 263 -0.43 -6.58 28.56
N ARG A 264 -1.16 -5.62 27.99
CA ARG A 264 -0.64 -4.34 27.46
C ARG A 264 0.45 -4.51 26.40
N LYS A 265 0.54 -5.67 25.77
CA LYS A 265 1.45 -5.95 24.66
C LYS A 265 0.77 -5.65 23.32
N VAL A 266 1.58 -5.33 22.32
CA VAL A 266 1.11 -5.14 20.96
C VAL A 266 1.15 -6.48 20.24
N GLN A 267 0.00 -6.99 19.83
CA GLN A 267 -0.13 -8.24 19.08
C GLN A 267 -0.28 -7.93 17.59
N MET A 268 0.30 -8.77 16.74
CA MET A 268 -0.06 -8.81 15.33
C MET A 268 -1.33 -9.64 15.16
N ALA A 269 -2.33 -9.08 14.51
CA ALA A 269 -3.62 -9.70 14.32
C ALA A 269 -4.08 -9.65 12.86
N ALA A 270 -4.98 -10.56 12.50
CA ALA A 270 -5.66 -10.56 11.22
C ALA A 270 -7.18 -10.69 11.37
N LYS A 271 -7.89 -10.11 10.41
CA LYS A 271 -9.32 -10.32 10.17
C LYS A 271 -9.57 -10.54 8.69
N VAL A 272 -10.48 -11.46 8.38
CA VAL A 272 -10.87 -11.79 7.01
C VAL A 272 -12.27 -11.25 6.76
N VAL A 273 -12.45 -10.61 5.62
CA VAL A 273 -13.74 -10.14 5.14
C VAL A 273 -14.05 -10.83 3.83
N TYR A 274 -15.26 -11.38 3.73
CA TYR A 274 -15.68 -12.14 2.57
C TYR A 274 -17.16 -11.91 2.29
N ARG A 275 -17.56 -12.09 1.03
CA ARG A 275 -18.97 -12.08 0.67
C ARG A 275 -19.59 -13.45 0.92
N LEU A 276 -20.82 -13.46 1.42
CA LEU A 276 -21.59 -14.69 1.58
C LEU A 276 -22.10 -15.22 0.23
N THR A 277 -22.18 -14.36 -0.79
CA THR A 277 -22.56 -14.73 -2.15
C THR A 277 -21.59 -14.13 -3.18
N ALA A 278 -21.45 -14.78 -4.34
CA ALA A 278 -20.59 -14.31 -5.43
C ALA A 278 -21.19 -13.14 -6.23
N SER A 279 -22.34 -12.59 -5.83
CA SER A 279 -23.00 -11.50 -6.55
C SER A 279 -22.23 -10.19 -6.37
N ALA A 280 -21.91 -9.53 -7.47
CA ALA A 280 -21.28 -8.21 -7.48
C ALA A 280 -22.16 -7.14 -6.81
N ALA A 281 -23.49 -7.33 -6.81
CA ALA A 281 -24.48 -6.42 -6.23
C ALA A 281 -24.73 -6.65 -4.72
N ASP A 282 -24.20 -7.74 -4.14
CA ASP A 282 -24.31 -7.99 -2.71
C ASP A 282 -23.35 -7.08 -1.93
N THR A 283 -23.90 -6.22 -1.08
CA THR A 283 -23.16 -5.31 -0.20
C THR A 283 -22.97 -5.88 1.20
N LYS A 284 -23.49 -7.09 1.47
CA LYS A 284 -23.36 -7.74 2.77
C LYS A 284 -22.04 -8.50 2.84
N TRP A 285 -21.14 -7.94 3.65
CA TRP A 285 -19.86 -8.54 3.99
C TRP A 285 -19.98 -9.28 5.33
N ALA A 286 -19.45 -10.50 5.38
CA ALA A 286 -19.18 -11.22 6.62
C ALA A 286 -17.73 -10.97 7.04
N VAL A 287 -17.49 -10.92 8.34
CA VAL A 287 -16.17 -10.65 8.93
C VAL A 287 -15.84 -11.75 9.93
N SER A 288 -14.62 -12.28 9.85
CA SER A 288 -14.13 -13.28 10.78
C SER A 288 -13.89 -12.71 12.18
N ASP A 289 -13.77 -13.61 13.14
CA ASP A 289 -13.17 -13.30 14.43
C ASP A 289 -11.71 -12.83 14.26
N LYS A 290 -11.19 -12.15 15.29
CA LYS A 290 -9.79 -11.73 15.35
C LYS A 290 -8.92 -12.98 15.49
N GLU A 291 -7.94 -13.11 14.60
CA GLU A 291 -6.88 -14.12 14.72
C GLU A 291 -5.59 -13.45 15.19
N VAL A 292 -4.94 -13.98 16.23
CA VAL A 292 -3.64 -13.50 16.72
C VAL A 292 -2.53 -14.28 16.03
N LEU A 293 -1.67 -13.58 15.31
CA LEU A 293 -0.59 -14.18 14.52
C LEU A 293 0.74 -14.21 15.27
N ALA A 294 0.99 -13.20 16.11
CA ALA A 294 2.19 -13.06 16.92
C ALA A 294 1.97 -12.10 18.09
N GLU A 295 2.78 -12.22 19.15
CA GLU A 295 2.84 -11.33 20.32
C GLU A 295 4.19 -10.60 20.45
#